data_AF-A0A1R2BLT5-F1
#
_entry.id   AF-A0A1R2BLT5-F1
#
_cell.length_a   1.000
_cell.length_b   1.000
_cell.length_c   1.000
_cell.angle_alpha   90.00
_cell.angle_beta   90.00
_cell.angle_gamma   90.00
#
_symmetry.space_group_name_H-M   'P 1'
#
loop_
_entity.id
_entity.type
_entity.pdbx_description
1 polymer ?
#
loop_
_entity_poly.entity_id
_entity_poly.type
_entity_poly.pdbx_seq_one_letter_code
_entity_poly.pdbx_strand_id
1 'polypeptide(L)'
;MDSIIFKTQTAETQHLISERKIRSMSGYENLHGHLKYLYLSSRPKNVFGAQPSNKVISNRPSTGANLGPGKYNVVRHSPTPSFEFSKTPRFCLDNDFPIKTIFHRITDKEKQEILNRIEKNKGLAAIPPNIKYKLEKEKAHKKKVRATVTKITQQQIYLEQKHKKQEILKDKFRKFNYRMNMPEVLKIRISWILLNIGIGTVTVLRTLIKNRKKLRARSIKLLLWFKQVCTCIGKIVILRKKMKYLKAVRKIRINLIPVIHLWVKQKRKRYKKTIIYIVEKKLSSSQLTNLIIQWRAKLIFIQKMMKNALFFKLSLYESLLFRWNQAEYNLLEDPHEPKHRRRKTVNIRYAKSKTLSEGFSTIPIEIKMYHIRKTIREIMTKYFNDLRHYRIQFNNIKRTNKKNRWILNKDIISDYPVRPEKPNLYKSFTADKLISLINAALQDRSNWSVVLQNQQKIFSRSYRPRSRLL
;
A
#
# COMPACT_ATOMS: atom_id res chain seq x y z
N MET A 1 -33.28 -41.97 23.87
CA MET A 1 -31.95 -41.68 23.31
C MET A 1 -32.13 -40.89 22.03
N ASP A 2 -31.98 -39.58 22.19
CA ASP A 2 -31.15 -38.66 21.40
C ASP A 2 -31.31 -38.47 19.89
N SER A 3 -31.18 -37.17 19.54
CA SER A 3 -30.81 -36.55 18.26
C SER A 3 -31.92 -36.37 17.22
N ILE A 4 -32.54 -35.19 17.09
CA ILE A 4 -32.06 -33.87 16.61
C ILE A 4 -31.88 -33.83 15.06
N ILE A 5 -32.47 -32.78 14.48
CA ILE A 5 -32.07 -31.97 13.29
C ILE A 5 -33.10 -31.90 12.15
N PHE A 6 -33.95 -30.87 12.30
CA PHE A 6 -34.47 -29.96 11.27
C PHE A 6 -33.54 -29.73 10.06
N LYS A 7 -34.08 -29.79 8.84
CA LYS A 7 -33.65 -28.91 7.74
C LYS A 7 -34.84 -28.39 6.93
N THR A 8 -34.76 -27.08 6.73
CA THR A 8 -35.74 -26.14 6.22
C THR A 8 -35.77 -26.09 4.69
N GLN A 9 -36.96 -26.07 4.12
CA GLN A 9 -37.26 -25.42 2.86
C GLN A 9 -38.51 -24.55 3.04
N THR A 10 -38.54 -23.43 2.32
CA THR A 10 -39.65 -22.48 2.12
C THR A 10 -39.93 -21.46 3.22
N ALA A 11 -39.58 -20.19 2.94
CA ALA A 11 -40.20 -19.00 3.53
C ALA A 11 -39.97 -17.78 2.60
N GLU A 12 -40.29 -17.93 1.32
CA GLU A 12 -40.82 -16.82 0.53
C GLU A 12 -42.31 -16.76 0.87
N THR A 13 -42.71 -15.89 1.80
CA THR A 13 -44.07 -15.31 1.97
C THR A 13 -44.26 -14.83 3.41
N GLN A 14 -43.57 -13.75 3.79
CA GLN A 14 -44.11 -12.74 4.71
C GLN A 14 -43.63 -11.38 4.19
N HIS A 15 -44.43 -10.80 3.31
CA HIS A 15 -45.29 -9.66 3.64
C HIS A 15 -44.47 -8.40 3.97
N LEU A 16 -44.33 -7.46 3.04
CA LEU A 16 -45.40 -6.48 2.75
C LEU A 16 -45.96 -5.90 4.05
N ILE A 17 -45.15 -5.09 4.74
CA ILE A 17 -45.53 -3.88 5.48
C ILE A 17 -44.25 -3.03 5.55
N SER A 18 -44.37 -1.73 5.24
CA SER A 18 -43.37 -0.65 5.43
C SER A 18 -42.72 -0.02 4.18
N GLU A 19 -43.45 0.05 3.07
CA GLU A 19 -43.36 1.25 2.21
C GLU A 19 -44.49 2.23 2.58
N ARG A 20 -44.15 3.30 3.32
CA ARG A 20 -44.80 4.63 3.23
C ARG A 20 -44.14 5.62 4.18
N LYS A 21 -43.85 6.83 3.65
CA LYS A 21 -43.29 8.05 4.29
C LYS A 21 -41.79 7.91 4.65
N ILE A 22 -40.86 8.73 4.16
CA ILE A 22 -40.86 10.20 4.01
C ILE A 22 -39.89 10.60 2.87
N ARG A 23 -40.39 11.40 1.93
CA ARG A 23 -39.60 12.33 1.09
C ARG A 23 -39.34 13.61 1.90
N SER A 24 -38.10 14.07 1.96
CA SER A 24 -37.71 15.50 2.03
C SER A 24 -36.17 15.59 2.05
N MET A 25 -35.55 15.98 0.94
CA MET A 25 -35.06 17.35 0.69
C MET A 25 -33.88 17.73 1.61
N SER A 26 -32.67 17.46 1.13
CA SER A 26 -31.45 18.12 1.58
C SER A 26 -31.32 19.46 0.85
N GLY A 27 -31.56 20.55 1.57
CA GLY A 27 -31.19 21.89 1.18
C GLY A 27 -30.52 22.56 2.38
N TYR A 28 -29.22 22.80 2.27
CA TYR A 28 -28.53 23.79 3.08
C TYR A 28 -29.00 25.17 2.58
N GLU A 29 -29.50 26.02 3.47
CA GLU A 29 -29.23 27.47 3.50
C GLU A 29 -30.02 28.15 4.64
N ASN A 30 -29.34 29.07 5.33
CA ASN A 30 -29.87 30.19 6.11
C ASN A 30 -30.74 29.91 7.35
N LEU A 31 -30.10 29.86 8.52
CA LEU A 31 -30.68 30.36 9.77
C LEU A 31 -29.65 31.22 10.52
N HIS A 32 -29.58 32.49 10.10
CA HIS A 32 -29.32 33.60 11.01
C HIS A 32 -30.42 33.64 12.07
N GLY A 33 -30.06 33.74 13.36
CA GLY A 33 -31.05 33.85 14.43
C GLY A 33 -30.47 33.79 15.85
N HIS A 34 -29.89 34.92 16.28
CA HIS A 34 -29.71 35.37 17.66
C HIS A 34 -29.10 34.43 18.72
N LEU A 35 -27.79 34.53 18.86
CA LEU A 35 -27.10 34.43 20.16
C LEU A 35 -27.72 35.43 21.15
N LYS A 36 -28.41 34.91 22.18
CA LYS A 36 -28.88 35.71 23.31
C LYS A 36 -27.72 35.90 24.29
N TYR A 37 -27.07 37.05 24.18
CA TYR A 37 -26.13 37.57 25.17
C TYR A 37 -26.87 37.77 26.50
N LEU A 38 -26.49 37.05 27.55
CA LEU A 38 -26.79 37.44 28.92
C LEU A 38 -25.78 38.52 29.32
N TYR A 39 -26.13 39.77 29.00
CA TYR A 39 -25.44 40.93 29.53
C TYR A 39 -25.65 41.01 31.05
N LEU A 40 -24.53 41.00 31.78
CA LEU A 40 -24.43 41.51 33.13
C LEU A 40 -24.90 42.97 33.14
N SER A 41 -26.06 43.26 33.71
CA SER A 41 -26.48 44.62 33.98
C SER A 41 -25.77 45.12 35.25
N SER A 42 -24.60 45.72 35.05
CA SER A 42 -24.03 46.72 35.93
C SER A 42 -24.98 47.93 35.99
N ARG A 43 -25.64 48.14 37.12
CA ARG A 43 -26.33 49.42 37.38
C ARG A 43 -25.42 50.32 38.23
N PRO A 44 -25.22 51.58 37.82
CA PRO A 44 -24.38 52.53 38.53
C PRO A 44 -25.07 53.06 39.80
N LYS A 45 -24.24 53.35 40.80
CA LYS A 45 -24.58 54.17 41.96
C LYS A 45 -24.98 55.57 41.47
N ASN A 46 -26.24 55.95 41.65
CA ASN A 46 -26.66 57.35 41.56
C ASN A 46 -26.69 57.96 42.96
N VAL A 47 -25.70 58.81 43.20
CA VAL A 47 -25.68 59.86 44.21
C VAL A 47 -26.28 61.10 43.54
N PHE A 48 -27.45 61.56 43.97
CA PHE A 48 -27.88 62.96 43.85
C PHE A 48 -28.99 63.21 44.89
N GLY A 49 -28.84 64.30 45.64
CA GLY A 49 -29.75 64.70 46.71
C GLY A 49 -30.88 65.64 46.28
N ALA A 50 -31.53 66.21 47.31
CA ALA A 50 -32.67 67.15 47.36
C ALA A 50 -34.07 66.50 47.36
N GLN A 51 -35.05 66.88 48.19
CA GLN A 51 -35.16 67.90 49.25
C GLN A 51 -36.39 67.58 50.16
N PRO A 52 -36.61 68.30 51.29
CA PRO A 52 -37.52 67.91 52.37
C PRO A 52 -38.97 68.30 52.12
N SER A 53 -39.93 67.58 52.71
CA SER A 53 -41.31 68.05 52.83
C SER A 53 -41.73 68.20 54.29
N ASN A 54 -41.90 69.45 54.68
CA ASN A 54 -42.59 69.89 55.89
C ASN A 54 -43.97 69.22 56.01
N LYS A 55 -44.32 68.73 57.20
CA LYS A 55 -45.64 68.96 57.80
C LYS A 55 -45.68 68.60 59.30
N VAL A 56 -45.90 69.67 60.05
CA VAL A 56 -46.64 69.81 61.32
C VAL A 56 -46.00 69.27 62.60
N ILE A 57 -45.34 70.20 63.28
CA ILE A 57 -45.16 70.24 64.74
C ILE A 57 -46.54 70.31 65.38
N SER A 58 -46.90 69.30 66.17
CA SER A 58 -47.98 69.39 67.16
C SER A 58 -47.39 69.09 68.53
N ASN A 59 -47.39 70.14 69.33
CA ASN A 59 -46.91 70.32 70.70
C ASN A 59 -46.89 69.05 71.57
N ARG A 60 -45.68 68.54 71.81
CA ARG A 60 -45.41 67.75 73.02
C ARG A 60 -45.37 68.69 74.22
N PRO A 61 -46.14 68.47 75.29
CA PRO A 61 -45.89 69.15 76.54
C PRO A 61 -44.54 68.71 77.09
N SER A 62 -43.74 69.69 77.50
CA SER A 62 -42.46 69.53 78.17
C SER A 62 -42.63 68.80 79.51
N THR A 63 -42.01 67.64 79.62
CA THR A 63 -41.60 66.98 80.88
C THR A 63 -40.53 66.00 80.41
N GLY A 64 -39.26 66.36 80.39
CA GLY A 64 -38.42 66.57 81.56
C GLY A 64 -37.29 65.54 81.44
N ALA A 65 -36.06 66.00 81.29
CA ALA A 65 -34.89 65.14 81.33
C ALA A 65 -34.89 64.33 82.64
N ASN A 66 -34.34 63.09 82.58
CA ASN A 66 -34.14 62.13 83.68
C ASN A 66 -35.18 61.00 83.76
N LEU A 67 -34.94 59.91 83.03
CA LEU A 67 -35.49 58.58 83.31
C LEU A 67 -34.36 57.65 83.76
N GLY A 68 -33.86 57.88 84.98
CA GLY A 68 -33.13 56.89 85.77
C GLY A 68 -34.11 56.14 86.70
N PRO A 69 -33.76 54.94 87.20
CA PRO A 69 -34.63 54.16 88.06
C PRO A 69 -34.68 54.81 89.45
N GLY A 70 -35.87 55.23 89.92
CA GLY A 70 -36.03 55.65 91.31
C GLY A 70 -36.87 56.90 91.61
N LYS A 71 -37.56 57.51 90.63
CA LYS A 71 -38.52 58.59 90.90
C LYS A 71 -39.82 58.40 90.12
N TYR A 72 -40.74 57.63 90.70
CA TYR A 72 -42.14 57.66 90.30
C TYR A 72 -42.85 58.74 91.11
N ASN A 73 -43.72 59.52 90.47
CA ASN A 73 -44.65 60.40 91.18
C ASN A 73 -45.59 59.52 92.03
N VAL A 74 -45.25 59.36 93.31
CA VAL A 74 -46.14 58.74 94.28
C VAL A 74 -47.20 59.77 94.62
N VAL A 75 -48.43 59.59 94.12
CA VAL A 75 -49.58 60.39 94.55
C VAL A 75 -49.79 60.10 96.03
N ARG A 76 -49.44 61.05 96.89
CA ARG A 76 -49.68 60.96 98.33
C ARG A 76 -51.19 61.08 98.57
N HIS A 77 -51.83 60.01 98.99
CA HIS A 77 -53.18 60.08 99.55
C HIS A 77 -53.08 60.57 100.99
N SER A 78 -53.71 61.71 101.29
CA SER A 78 -53.83 62.25 102.65
C SER A 78 -54.70 61.35 103.52
N PRO A 79 -54.38 61.15 104.81
CA PRO A 79 -55.03 60.17 105.69
C PRO A 79 -56.26 60.75 106.40
N THR A 80 -57.21 61.31 105.65
CA THR A 80 -58.47 61.83 106.20
C THR A 80 -59.63 61.56 105.23
N PRO A 81 -60.82 61.16 105.72
CA PRO A 81 -61.93 60.74 104.86
C PRO A 81 -62.56 61.96 104.18
N SER A 82 -62.27 62.16 102.90
CA SER A 82 -62.82 63.28 102.12
C SER A 82 -64.13 62.88 101.43
N PHE A 83 -65.26 63.24 102.05
CA PHE A 83 -66.52 63.40 101.34
C PHE A 83 -66.43 64.66 100.47
N GLU A 84 -65.93 64.51 99.24
CA GLU A 84 -65.93 65.60 98.26
C GLU A 84 -67.32 65.70 97.60
N PHE A 85 -68.11 66.66 98.06
CA PHE A 85 -69.28 67.14 97.34
C PHE A 85 -68.82 68.05 96.20
N SER A 86 -69.37 67.86 94.99
CA SER A 86 -68.99 68.67 93.83
C SER A 86 -69.27 70.16 94.08
N LYS A 87 -68.21 70.98 94.00
CA LYS A 87 -68.25 72.45 94.07
C LYS A 87 -68.53 73.12 92.72
N THR A 88 -69.09 72.38 91.75
CA THR A 88 -69.56 72.99 90.50
C THR A 88 -70.90 73.69 90.77
N PRO A 89 -71.02 75.01 90.48
CA PRO A 89 -72.29 75.72 90.62
C PRO A 89 -73.31 75.05 89.71
N ARG A 90 -74.40 74.51 90.28
CA ARG A 90 -75.42 73.75 89.52
C ARG A 90 -76.12 74.61 88.45
N PHE A 91 -75.96 75.91 88.53
CA PHE A 91 -76.47 76.88 87.57
C PHE A 91 -75.37 77.93 87.32
N CYS A 92 -74.52 77.69 86.33
CA CYS A 92 -73.80 78.78 85.67
C CYS A 92 -74.83 79.60 84.90
N LEU A 93 -75.19 80.74 85.48
CA LEU A 93 -75.81 81.88 84.81
C LEU A 93 -74.67 82.69 84.16
N ASP A 94 -74.03 82.12 83.14
CA ASP A 94 -73.21 82.90 82.23
C ASP A 94 -74.08 83.25 81.02
N ASN A 95 -74.17 84.55 80.77
CA ASN A 95 -75.27 85.25 80.09
C ASN A 95 -75.35 85.10 78.55
N ASP A 96 -74.77 84.04 77.97
CA ASP A 96 -74.84 83.82 76.51
C ASP A 96 -75.80 82.69 76.08
N PHE A 97 -76.54 82.09 77.02
CA PHE A 97 -77.68 81.23 76.69
C PHE A 97 -78.88 81.46 77.63
N PRO A 98 -79.58 82.59 77.52
CA PRO A 98 -80.73 82.85 78.37
C PRO A 98 -82.01 82.18 77.82
N ILE A 99 -82.85 81.71 78.75
CA ILE A 99 -84.32 81.59 78.63
C ILE A 99 -84.91 80.35 77.91
N LYS A 100 -84.15 79.55 77.14
CA LYS A 100 -84.74 78.34 76.49
C LYS A 100 -85.00 77.14 77.41
N THR A 101 -84.44 77.11 78.63
CA THR A 101 -84.56 75.95 79.53
C THR A 101 -85.63 76.08 80.60
N ILE A 102 -86.17 77.27 80.87
CA ILE A 102 -87.27 77.45 81.83
C ILE A 102 -88.65 77.31 81.15
N PHE A 103 -88.74 77.67 79.86
CA PHE A 103 -89.90 77.40 79.00
C PHE A 103 -89.48 76.55 77.80
N HIS A 104 -88.91 75.37 78.07
CA HIS A 104 -88.77 74.38 77.00
C HIS A 104 -90.20 74.07 76.53
N ARG A 105 -90.55 74.50 75.30
CA ARG A 105 -91.64 73.89 74.55
C ARG A 105 -91.24 72.41 74.43
N ILE A 106 -91.64 71.58 75.40
CA ILE A 106 -92.82 70.75 75.18
C ILE A 106 -92.82 70.06 73.83
N THR A 107 -91.70 69.56 73.28
CA THR A 107 -91.77 68.90 71.97
C THR A 107 -92.74 67.73 72.07
N ASP A 108 -93.56 67.46 71.06
CA ASP A 108 -94.62 66.45 71.19
C ASP A 108 -94.07 65.08 71.64
N LYS A 109 -92.82 64.79 71.28
CA LYS A 109 -92.07 63.62 71.78
C LYS A 109 -91.78 63.68 73.28
N GLU A 110 -91.27 64.78 73.81
CA GLU A 110 -91.05 64.95 75.25
C GLU A 110 -92.36 65.01 76.02
N LYS A 111 -93.44 65.53 75.42
CA LYS A 111 -94.78 65.58 76.02
C LYS A 111 -95.39 64.18 76.11
N GLN A 112 -95.23 63.36 75.06
CA GLN A 112 -95.51 61.93 75.10
C GLN A 112 -94.63 61.19 76.09
N GLU A 113 -93.34 61.53 76.20
CA GLU A 113 -92.45 60.86 77.14
C GLU A 113 -92.81 61.19 78.61
N ILE A 114 -93.21 62.43 78.89
CA ILE A 114 -93.71 62.85 80.21
C ILE A 114 -95.07 62.21 80.50
N LEU A 115 -96.00 62.18 79.54
CA LEU A 115 -97.28 61.48 79.70
C LEU A 115 -97.07 59.98 79.94
N ASN A 116 -96.19 59.34 79.17
CA ASN A 116 -95.81 57.94 79.38
C ASN A 116 -95.13 57.71 80.74
N ARG A 117 -94.34 58.67 81.24
CA ARG A 117 -93.76 58.62 82.59
C ARG A 117 -94.82 58.80 83.67
N ILE A 118 -95.81 59.67 83.48
CA ILE A 118 -96.94 59.87 84.40
C ILE A 118 -97.86 58.65 84.40
N GLU A 119 -98.19 58.06 83.25
CA GLU A 119 -98.94 56.80 83.13
C GLU A 119 -98.19 55.63 83.75
N LYS A 120 -96.88 55.50 83.49
CA LYS A 120 -96.05 54.50 84.17
C LYS A 120 -96.01 54.74 85.68
N ASN A 121 -95.95 55.98 86.14
CA ASN A 121 -95.93 56.28 87.57
C ASN A 121 -97.30 56.03 88.24
N LYS A 122 -98.43 56.33 87.59
CA LYS A 122 -99.77 55.92 88.04
C LYS A 122 -99.88 54.40 88.07
N GLY A 123 -99.40 53.72 87.04
CA GLY A 123 -99.30 52.26 86.98
C GLY A 123 -98.41 51.69 88.09
N LEU A 124 -97.32 52.38 88.47
CA LEU A 124 -96.45 52.00 89.58
C LEU A 124 -97.03 52.34 90.96
N ALA A 125 -97.94 53.33 91.08
CA ALA A 125 -98.61 53.68 92.33
C ALA A 125 -99.70 52.66 92.71
N ALA A 126 -100.38 52.07 91.72
CA ALA A 126 -101.40 51.03 91.91
C ALA A 126 -100.83 49.63 92.22
N ILE A 127 -99.50 49.46 92.17
CA ILE A 127 -98.85 48.15 92.37
C ILE A 127 -98.62 47.90 93.87
N PRO A 128 -99.06 46.75 94.41
CA PRO A 128 -98.90 46.41 95.82
C PRO A 128 -97.41 46.26 96.22
N PRO A 129 -97.06 46.55 97.49
CA PRO A 129 -95.68 46.66 97.97
C PRO A 129 -94.80 45.42 97.71
N ASN A 130 -95.41 44.22 97.73
CA ASN A 130 -94.71 42.97 97.44
C ASN A 130 -94.12 42.89 96.02
N ILE A 131 -94.75 43.51 95.03
CA ILE A 131 -94.27 43.49 93.64
C ILE A 131 -93.18 44.55 93.42
N LYS A 132 -93.25 45.70 94.12
CA LYS A 132 -92.18 46.72 94.09
C LYS A 132 -90.86 46.20 94.64
N TYR A 133 -90.90 45.48 95.76
CA TYR A 133 -89.71 44.87 96.35
C TYR A 133 -89.04 43.84 95.40
N LYS A 134 -89.84 43.04 94.68
CA LYS A 134 -89.32 42.11 93.66
C LYS A 134 -88.61 42.86 92.52
N LEU A 135 -89.20 43.95 92.01
CA LEU A 135 -88.59 44.76 90.94
C LEU A 135 -87.29 45.44 91.37
N GLU A 136 -87.18 45.92 92.61
CA GLU A 136 -85.92 46.48 93.11
C GLU A 136 -84.85 45.41 93.31
N LYS A 137 -85.22 44.22 93.82
CA LYS A 137 -84.32 43.06 93.88
C LYS A 137 -83.81 42.67 92.50
N GLU A 138 -84.67 42.66 91.48
CA GLU A 138 -84.27 42.39 90.10
C GLU A 138 -83.33 43.47 89.54
N LYS A 139 -83.58 44.76 89.82
CA LYS A 139 -82.67 45.84 89.39
C LYS A 139 -81.32 45.74 90.08
N ALA A 140 -81.28 45.45 91.38
CA ALA A 140 -80.04 45.23 92.12
C ALA A 140 -79.29 43.99 91.59
N HIS A 141 -80.00 42.90 91.29
CA HIS A 141 -79.43 41.71 90.66
C HIS A 141 -78.85 42.04 89.28
N LYS A 142 -79.58 42.77 88.42
CA LYS A 142 -79.08 43.22 87.10
C LYS A 142 -77.83 44.09 87.21
N LYS A 143 -77.75 44.98 88.21
CA LYS A 143 -76.53 45.78 88.46
C LYS A 143 -75.34 44.91 88.88
N LYS A 144 -75.56 43.92 89.76
CA LYS A 144 -74.51 42.97 90.16
C LYS A 144 -74.01 42.16 88.95
N VAL A 145 -74.92 41.64 88.12
CA VAL A 145 -74.56 40.92 86.89
C VAL A 145 -73.78 41.82 85.92
N ARG A 146 -74.16 43.09 85.74
CA ARG A 146 -73.39 44.02 84.91
C ARG A 146 -71.98 44.26 85.44
N ALA A 147 -71.82 44.40 86.76
CA ALA A 147 -70.52 44.58 87.38
C ALA A 147 -69.62 43.34 87.20
N THR A 148 -70.18 42.13 87.35
CA THR A 148 -69.42 40.88 87.12
C THR A 148 -69.02 40.72 85.67
N VAL A 149 -69.93 40.96 84.72
CA VAL A 149 -69.63 40.94 83.28
C VAL A 149 -68.53 41.95 82.94
N THR A 150 -68.61 43.18 83.46
CA THR A 150 -67.60 44.21 83.19
C THR A 150 -66.22 43.78 83.70
N LYS A 151 -66.15 43.21 84.91
CA LYS A 151 -64.89 42.71 85.48
C LYS A 151 -64.30 41.56 84.65
N ILE A 152 -65.12 40.63 84.19
CA ILE A 152 -64.69 39.52 83.31
C ILE A 152 -64.17 40.07 81.98
N THR A 153 -64.91 41.00 81.35
CA THR A 153 -64.49 41.60 80.07
C THR A 153 -63.17 42.37 80.20
N GLN A 154 -62.94 43.10 81.29
CA GLN A 154 -61.67 43.79 81.51
C GLN A 154 -60.50 42.83 81.66
N GLN A 155 -60.71 41.71 82.38
CA GLN A 155 -59.69 40.65 82.48
C GLN A 155 -59.39 40.00 81.13
N GLN A 156 -60.42 39.74 80.32
CA GLN A 156 -60.24 39.20 78.96
C GLN A 156 -59.46 40.17 78.06
N ILE A 157 -59.79 41.46 78.07
CA ILE A 157 -59.07 42.49 77.30
C ILE A 157 -57.60 42.54 77.73
N TYR A 158 -57.33 42.48 79.04
CA TYR A 158 -55.95 42.46 79.55
C TYR A 158 -55.17 41.23 79.07
N LEU A 159 -55.77 40.04 79.13
CA LEU A 159 -55.15 38.80 78.65
C LEU A 159 -54.89 38.85 77.15
N GLU A 160 -55.83 39.36 76.36
CA GLU A 160 -55.67 39.49 74.91
C GLU A 160 -54.53 40.47 74.56
N GLN A 161 -54.45 41.61 75.25
CA GLN A 161 -53.35 42.56 75.09
C GLN A 161 -52.00 41.96 75.47
N LYS A 162 -51.95 41.15 76.55
CA LYS A 162 -50.74 40.43 76.96
C LYS A 162 -50.32 39.41 75.89
N HIS A 163 -51.27 38.66 75.33
CA HIS A 163 -51.00 37.69 74.28
C HIS A 163 -50.44 38.35 73.02
N LYS A 164 -51.08 39.43 72.53
CA LYS A 164 -50.59 40.20 71.37
C LYS A 164 -49.16 40.71 71.58
N LYS A 165 -48.85 41.23 72.77
CA LYS A 165 -47.48 41.66 73.11
C LYS A 165 -46.49 40.49 73.10
N GLN A 166 -46.88 39.33 73.62
CA GLN A 166 -46.03 38.14 73.64
C GLN A 166 -45.77 37.59 72.23
N GLU A 167 -46.76 37.59 71.34
CA GLU A 167 -46.59 37.21 69.94
C GLU A 167 -45.62 38.13 69.21
N ILE A 168 -45.78 39.45 69.37
CA ILE A 168 -44.86 40.45 68.79
C ILE A 168 -43.42 40.20 69.28
N LEU A 169 -43.24 39.87 70.56
CA LEU A 169 -41.92 39.53 71.11
C LEU A 169 -41.37 38.23 70.51
N LYS A 170 -42.18 37.17 70.42
CA LYS A 170 -41.78 35.91 69.78
C LYS A 170 -41.34 36.12 68.35
N ASP A 171 -42.08 36.92 67.59
CA ASP A 171 -41.74 37.26 66.20
C ASP A 171 -40.44 38.06 66.08
N LYS A 172 -40.20 39.00 67.01
CA LYS A 172 -38.93 39.73 67.07
C LYS A 172 -37.76 38.79 67.33
N PHE A 173 -37.88 37.89 68.30
CA PHE A 173 -36.84 36.89 68.58
C PHE A 173 -36.63 35.93 67.41
N ARG A 174 -37.70 35.48 66.75
CA ARG A 174 -37.60 34.65 65.55
C ARG A 174 -36.85 35.36 64.42
N LYS A 175 -37.19 36.63 64.14
CA LYS A 175 -36.50 37.44 63.13
C LYS A 175 -35.04 37.69 63.50
N PHE A 176 -34.75 37.90 64.78
CA PHE A 176 -33.39 38.08 65.28
C PHE A 176 -32.55 36.81 65.14
N ASN A 177 -33.06 35.65 65.57
CA ASN A 177 -32.39 34.35 65.42
C ASN A 177 -32.15 34.02 63.94
N TYR A 178 -33.12 34.33 63.08
CA TYR A 178 -32.94 34.18 61.64
C TYR A 178 -31.78 35.04 61.13
N ARG A 179 -31.71 36.32 61.50
CA ARG A 179 -30.61 37.23 61.10
C ARG A 179 -29.24 36.79 61.62
N MET A 180 -29.18 36.27 62.85
CA MET A 180 -27.93 35.73 63.41
C MET A 180 -27.45 34.48 62.67
N ASN A 181 -28.37 33.61 62.24
CA ASN A 181 -28.03 32.34 61.57
C ASN A 181 -27.92 32.48 60.04
N MET A 182 -28.34 33.60 59.45
CA MET A 182 -28.19 33.90 58.01
C MET A 182 -26.79 33.61 57.43
N PRO A 183 -25.68 34.06 58.05
CA PRO A 183 -24.35 33.77 57.50
C PRO A 183 -24.04 32.28 57.43
N GLU A 184 -24.51 31.48 58.39
CA GLU A 184 -24.32 30.02 58.39
C GLU A 184 -25.16 29.36 57.30
N VAL A 185 -26.42 29.76 57.15
CA VAL A 185 -27.32 29.28 56.10
C VAL A 185 -26.77 29.62 54.71
N LEU A 186 -26.20 30.82 54.53
CA LEU A 186 -25.55 31.23 53.28
C LEU A 186 -24.30 30.39 52.98
N LYS A 187 -23.44 30.13 53.97
CA LYS A 187 -22.28 29.24 53.79
C LYS A 187 -22.71 27.85 53.35
N ILE A 188 -23.71 27.26 54.02
CA ILE A 188 -24.26 25.95 53.66
C ILE A 188 -24.82 25.96 52.23
N ARG A 189 -25.59 27.00 51.86
CA ARG A 189 -26.15 27.14 50.51
C ARG A 189 -25.07 27.27 49.44
N ILE A 190 -24.03 28.07 49.68
CA ILE A 190 -22.89 28.23 48.76
C ILE A 190 -22.17 26.88 48.60
N SER A 191 -21.92 26.16 49.70
CA SER A 191 -21.31 24.82 49.67
C SER A 191 -22.14 23.83 48.85
N TRP A 192 -23.47 23.84 48.97
CA TRP A 192 -24.35 23.01 48.14
C TRP A 192 -24.31 23.40 46.66
N ILE A 193 -24.25 24.69 46.34
CA ILE A 193 -24.12 25.16 44.95
C ILE A 193 -22.78 24.71 44.37
N LEU A 194 -21.68 24.88 45.11
CA LEU A 194 -20.35 24.45 44.68
C LEU A 194 -20.27 22.94 44.47
N LEU A 195 -20.86 22.16 45.37
CA LEU A 195 -20.93 20.70 45.25
C LEU A 195 -21.71 20.29 43.99
N ASN A 196 -22.85 20.93 43.72
CA ASN A 196 -23.63 20.68 42.50
C ASN A 196 -22.86 21.06 41.22
N ILE A 197 -22.11 22.17 41.23
CA ILE A 197 -21.24 22.56 40.11
C ILE A 197 -20.11 21.52 39.93
N GLY A 198 -19.50 21.04 41.01
CA GLY A 198 -18.49 19.98 40.98
C GLY A 198 -19.03 18.70 40.33
N ILE A 199 -20.21 18.23 40.75
CA ILE A 199 -20.86 17.06 40.15
C ILE A 199 -21.24 17.31 38.68
N GLY A 200 -21.76 18.49 38.36
CA GLY A 200 -22.12 18.89 36.99
C GLY A 200 -20.92 18.90 36.05
N THR A 201 -19.79 19.47 36.47
CA THR A 201 -18.57 19.51 35.66
C THR A 201 -17.98 18.12 35.42
N VAL A 202 -17.94 17.25 36.43
CA VAL A 202 -17.45 15.87 36.29
C VAL A 202 -18.32 15.07 35.33
N THR A 203 -19.65 15.21 35.42
CA THR A 203 -20.58 14.51 34.51
C THR A 203 -20.43 15.01 33.07
N VAL A 204 -20.34 16.32 32.84
CA VAL A 204 -20.07 16.90 31.51
C VAL A 204 -18.74 16.39 30.96
N LEU A 205 -17.67 16.42 31.74
CA LEU A 205 -16.36 15.92 31.32
C LEU A 205 -16.41 14.44 30.93
N ARG A 206 -17.10 13.61 31.73
CA ARG A 206 -17.30 12.19 31.43
C ARG A 206 -18.06 11.98 30.12
N THR A 207 -19.09 12.78 29.85
CA THR A 207 -19.83 12.69 28.57
C THR A 207 -18.98 13.13 27.38
N LEU A 208 -18.18 14.20 27.51
CA LEU A 208 -17.26 14.65 26.45
C LEU A 208 -16.22 13.58 26.11
N ILE A 209 -15.63 12.92 27.11
CA ILE A 209 -14.68 11.82 26.91
C ILE A 209 -15.37 10.64 26.21
N LYS A 210 -16.58 10.25 26.65
CA LYS A 210 -17.36 9.18 25.99
C LYS A 210 -17.65 9.54 24.53
N ASN A 211 -18.03 10.78 24.24
CA ASN A 211 -18.33 11.25 22.89
C ASN A 211 -17.08 11.26 22.01
N ARG A 212 -15.93 11.72 22.51
CA ARG A 212 -14.64 11.65 21.78
C ARG A 212 -14.25 10.20 21.46
N LYS A 213 -14.40 9.27 22.41
CA LYS A 213 -14.13 7.84 22.16
C LYS A 213 -15.07 7.26 21.10
N LYS A 214 -16.38 7.57 21.16
CA LYS A 214 -17.35 7.14 20.14
C LYS A 214 -17.03 7.73 18.75
N LEU A 215 -16.65 9.00 18.68
CA LEU A 215 -16.26 9.65 17.42
C LEU A 215 -15.03 8.98 16.82
N ARG A 216 -13.99 8.71 17.63
CA ARG A 216 -12.78 8.00 17.18
C ARG A 216 -13.10 6.59 16.66
N ALA A 217 -13.99 5.86 17.33
CA ALA A 217 -14.41 4.54 16.86
C ALA A 217 -15.17 4.62 15.53
N ARG A 218 -16.04 5.62 15.35
CA ARG A 218 -16.75 5.85 14.08
C ARG A 218 -15.81 6.25 12.96
N SER A 219 -14.85 7.14 13.20
CA SER A 219 -13.90 7.57 12.18
C SER A 219 -12.99 6.42 11.74
N ILE A 220 -12.53 5.58 12.66
CA ILE A 220 -11.75 4.37 12.32
C ILE A 220 -12.58 3.42 11.44
N LYS A 221 -13.84 3.15 11.80
CA LYS A 221 -14.74 2.31 10.98
C LYS A 221 -14.93 2.90 9.58
N LEU A 222 -15.13 4.21 9.47
CA LEU A 222 -15.29 4.89 8.19
C LEU A 222 -14.01 4.82 7.35
N LEU A 223 -12.84 4.96 7.96
CA LEU A 223 -11.54 4.87 7.29
C LEU A 223 -11.26 3.44 6.80
N LEU A 224 -11.62 2.42 7.59
CA LEU A 224 -11.57 1.02 7.16
C LEU A 224 -12.50 0.74 5.98
N TRP A 225 -13.73 1.26 6.02
CA TRP A 225 -14.67 1.16 4.92
C TRP A 225 -14.14 1.86 3.66
N PHE A 226 -13.59 3.07 3.80
CA PHE A 226 -12.98 3.80 2.69
C PHE A 226 -11.81 3.03 2.07
N LYS A 227 -10.94 2.43 2.90
CA LYS A 227 -9.86 1.56 2.45
C LYS A 227 -10.39 0.37 1.63
N GLN A 228 -11.47 -0.27 2.08
CA GLN A 228 -12.10 -1.37 1.33
C GLN A 228 -12.64 -0.88 -0.03
N VAL A 229 -13.34 0.25 -0.06
CA VAL A 229 -13.86 0.85 -1.30
C VAL A 229 -12.72 1.17 -2.28
N CYS A 230 -11.64 1.82 -1.81
CA CYS A 230 -10.46 2.10 -2.64
C CYS A 230 -9.82 0.82 -3.19
N THR A 231 -9.73 -0.24 -2.38
CA THR A 231 -9.18 -1.53 -2.81
C THR A 231 -10.06 -2.18 -3.89
N CYS A 232 -11.38 -2.10 -3.75
CA CYS A 232 -12.33 -2.58 -4.76
C CYS A 232 -12.20 -1.79 -6.07
N ILE A 233 -12.12 -0.46 -6.00
CA ILE A 233 -11.90 0.39 -7.18
C ILE A 233 -10.59 0.00 -7.88
N GLY A 234 -9.50 -0.17 -7.13
CA GLY A 234 -8.22 -0.63 -7.67
C GLY A 234 -8.32 -1.97 -8.39
N LYS A 235 -9.00 -2.96 -7.78
CA LYS A 235 -9.26 -4.28 -8.41
C LYS A 235 -10.07 -4.15 -9.71
N ILE A 236 -11.10 -3.31 -9.74
CA ILE A 236 -11.92 -3.07 -10.95
C ILE A 236 -11.06 -2.45 -12.06
N VAL A 237 -10.18 -1.50 -11.74
CA VAL A 237 -9.26 -0.89 -12.72
C VAL A 237 -8.31 -1.93 -13.30
N ILE A 238 -7.71 -2.78 -12.46
CA ILE A 238 -6.83 -3.87 -12.90
C ILE A 238 -7.60 -4.86 -13.79
N LEU A 239 -8.81 -5.26 -13.38
CA LEU A 239 -9.68 -6.15 -14.16
C LEU A 239 -10.03 -5.54 -15.52
N ARG A 240 -10.35 -4.24 -15.57
CA ARG A 240 -10.62 -3.51 -16.81
C ARG A 240 -9.41 -3.49 -17.74
N LYS A 241 -8.20 -3.29 -17.21
CA LYS A 241 -6.95 -3.39 -17.99
C LYS A 241 -6.76 -4.80 -18.57
N LYS A 242 -6.93 -5.84 -17.75
CA LYS A 242 -6.84 -7.25 -18.18
C LYS A 242 -7.87 -7.57 -19.27
N MET A 243 -9.11 -7.10 -19.13
CA MET A 243 -10.17 -7.29 -20.14
C MET A 243 -9.87 -6.56 -21.46
N LYS A 244 -9.33 -5.33 -21.41
CA LYS A 244 -8.88 -4.61 -22.61
C LYS A 244 -7.77 -5.39 -23.34
N TYR A 245 -6.78 -5.89 -22.59
CA TYR A 245 -5.70 -6.72 -23.14
C TYR A 245 -6.25 -8.00 -23.80
N LEU A 246 -7.11 -8.75 -23.10
CA LEU A 246 -7.71 -9.97 -23.65
C LEU A 246 -8.53 -9.71 -24.91
N LYS A 247 -9.29 -8.61 -24.97
CA LYS A 247 -10.01 -8.20 -26.19
C LYS A 247 -9.06 -7.88 -27.33
N ALA A 248 -7.97 -7.15 -27.07
CA ALA A 248 -6.95 -6.83 -28.08
C ALA A 248 -6.26 -8.11 -28.61
N VAL A 249 -5.82 -8.99 -27.72
CA VAL A 249 -5.22 -10.28 -28.09
C VAL A 249 -6.21 -11.14 -28.89
N ARG A 250 -7.50 -11.17 -28.50
CA ARG A 250 -8.52 -11.89 -29.27
C ARG A 250 -8.69 -11.33 -30.68
N LYS A 251 -8.73 -9.99 -30.84
CA LYS A 251 -8.76 -9.34 -32.17
C LYS A 251 -7.53 -9.71 -33.01
N ILE A 252 -6.33 -9.66 -32.42
CA ILE A 252 -5.09 -10.07 -33.10
C ILE A 252 -5.17 -11.55 -33.49
N ARG A 253 -5.60 -12.42 -32.57
CA ARG A 253 -5.68 -13.87 -32.79
C ARG A 253 -6.66 -14.24 -33.89
N ILE A 254 -7.83 -13.60 -33.94
CA ILE A 254 -8.87 -13.92 -34.93
C ILE A 254 -8.58 -13.25 -36.28
N ASN A 255 -8.14 -11.99 -36.28
CA ASN A 255 -8.02 -11.23 -37.53
C ASN A 255 -6.63 -11.34 -38.15
N LEU A 256 -5.57 -11.27 -37.33
CA LEU A 256 -4.20 -11.15 -37.83
C LEU A 256 -3.56 -12.52 -38.09
N ILE A 257 -3.76 -13.49 -37.20
CA ILE A 257 -3.11 -14.81 -37.34
C ILE A 257 -3.51 -15.54 -38.63
N PRO A 258 -4.80 -15.62 -39.03
CA PRO A 258 -5.17 -16.28 -40.27
C PRO A 258 -4.58 -15.58 -41.50
N VAL A 259 -4.53 -14.25 -41.49
CA VAL A 259 -3.94 -13.44 -42.57
C VAL A 259 -2.44 -13.70 -42.67
N ILE A 260 -1.72 -13.71 -41.54
CA ILE A 260 -0.29 -14.05 -41.52
C ILE A 260 -0.08 -15.48 -42.02
N HIS A 261 -0.87 -16.44 -41.57
CA HIS A 261 -0.74 -17.84 -41.99
C HIS A 261 -0.98 -18.00 -43.49
N LEU A 262 -2.00 -17.32 -44.03
CA LEU A 262 -2.31 -17.29 -45.45
C LEU A 262 -1.18 -16.62 -46.25
N TRP A 263 -0.63 -15.51 -45.77
CA TRP A 263 0.51 -14.83 -46.37
C TRP A 263 1.76 -15.71 -46.41
N VAL A 264 2.09 -16.39 -45.30
CA VAL A 264 3.21 -17.36 -45.24
C VAL A 264 2.97 -18.51 -46.22
N LYS A 265 1.75 -19.07 -46.27
CA LYS A 265 1.39 -20.15 -47.20
C LYS A 265 1.54 -19.70 -48.67
N GLN A 266 1.11 -18.49 -48.99
CA GLN A 266 1.27 -17.91 -50.33
C GLN A 266 2.75 -17.66 -50.68
N LYS A 267 3.54 -17.09 -49.77
CA LYS A 267 4.99 -16.89 -49.95
C LYS A 267 5.70 -18.22 -50.19
N ARG A 268 5.41 -19.26 -49.39
CA ARG A 268 5.97 -20.61 -49.58
C ARG A 268 5.59 -21.19 -50.95
N LYS A 269 4.33 -21.03 -51.39
CA LYS A 269 3.88 -21.48 -52.71
C LYS A 269 4.60 -20.74 -53.84
N ARG A 270 4.79 -19.42 -53.72
CA ARG A 270 5.55 -18.62 -54.70
C ARG A 270 7.01 -19.08 -54.78
N TYR A 271 7.71 -19.21 -53.65
CA TYR A 271 9.09 -19.69 -53.66
C TYR A 271 9.23 -21.10 -54.21
N LYS A 272 8.31 -22.02 -53.86
CA LYS A 272 8.30 -23.36 -54.46
C LYS A 272 8.19 -23.28 -55.99
N LYS A 273 7.27 -22.47 -56.53
CA LYS A 273 7.16 -22.25 -57.99
C LYS A 273 8.43 -21.66 -58.59
N THR A 274 9.03 -20.66 -57.95
CA THR A 274 10.28 -20.05 -58.44
C THR A 274 11.44 -21.05 -58.47
N ILE A 275 11.57 -21.88 -57.43
CA ILE A 275 12.60 -22.93 -57.37
C ILE A 275 12.35 -23.95 -58.48
N ILE A 276 11.12 -24.46 -58.62
CA ILE A 276 10.74 -25.39 -59.69
C ILE A 276 11.07 -24.77 -61.05
N TYR A 277 10.67 -23.53 -61.30
CA TYR A 277 10.94 -22.85 -62.56
C TYR A 277 12.45 -22.68 -62.84
N ILE A 278 13.27 -22.34 -61.83
CA ILE A 278 14.73 -22.25 -62.00
C ILE A 278 15.31 -23.63 -62.33
N VAL A 279 14.85 -24.67 -61.63
CA VAL A 279 15.29 -26.05 -61.83
C VAL A 279 14.88 -26.55 -63.21
N GLU A 280 13.62 -26.39 -63.61
CA GLU A 280 13.09 -26.73 -64.94
C GLU A 280 13.79 -25.93 -66.04
N LYS A 281 13.99 -24.62 -65.87
CA LYS A 281 14.73 -23.80 -66.83
C LYS A 281 16.17 -24.24 -66.97
N LYS A 282 16.84 -24.61 -65.88
CA LYS A 282 18.24 -25.11 -65.92
C LYS A 282 18.34 -26.52 -66.49
N LEU A 283 17.40 -27.40 -66.17
CA LEU A 283 17.27 -28.74 -66.75
C LEU A 283 16.95 -28.68 -68.25
N SER A 284 16.05 -27.80 -68.65
CA SER A 284 15.63 -27.62 -70.05
C SER A 284 16.62 -26.79 -70.87
N SER A 285 17.49 -26.01 -70.21
CA SER A 285 18.56 -25.31 -70.90
C SER A 285 19.70 -26.25 -71.27
N SER A 286 20.27 -26.05 -72.46
CA SER A 286 21.51 -26.68 -72.94
C SER A 286 22.73 -26.52 -72.00
N GLN A 287 22.59 -25.79 -70.88
CA GLN A 287 23.64 -25.63 -69.88
C GLN A 287 23.87 -26.90 -69.07
N LEU A 288 22.84 -27.69 -68.73
CA LEU A 288 23.02 -28.94 -67.97
C LEU A 288 23.71 -30.01 -68.83
N THR A 289 23.30 -30.13 -70.10
CA THR A 289 23.96 -31.00 -71.08
C THR A 289 25.40 -30.56 -71.31
N ASN A 290 25.67 -29.27 -71.44
CA ASN A 290 27.03 -28.74 -71.56
C ASN A 290 27.87 -29.03 -70.30
N LEU A 291 27.29 -28.94 -69.11
CA LEU A 291 27.99 -29.26 -67.85
C LEU A 291 28.31 -30.76 -67.76
N ILE A 292 27.37 -31.63 -68.14
CA ILE A 292 27.60 -33.08 -68.23
C ILE A 292 28.71 -33.40 -69.24
N ILE A 293 28.70 -32.76 -70.41
CA ILE A 293 29.75 -32.92 -71.44
C ILE A 293 31.11 -32.47 -70.91
N GLN A 294 31.18 -31.28 -70.27
CA GLN A 294 32.41 -30.79 -69.67
C GLN A 294 32.91 -31.70 -68.54
N TRP A 295 32.01 -32.25 -67.72
CA TRP A 295 32.36 -33.17 -66.66
C TRP A 295 32.89 -34.49 -67.20
N ARG A 296 32.22 -35.06 -68.21
CA ARG A 296 32.68 -36.26 -68.92
C ARG A 296 34.05 -36.04 -69.56
N ALA A 297 34.26 -34.90 -70.22
CA ALA A 297 35.55 -34.54 -70.81
C ALA A 297 36.66 -34.44 -69.75
N LYS A 298 36.38 -33.84 -68.59
CA LYS A 298 37.34 -33.79 -67.45
C LYS A 298 37.65 -35.17 -66.90
N LEU A 299 36.67 -36.06 -66.78
CA LEU A 299 36.89 -37.44 -66.33
C LEU A 299 37.78 -38.20 -67.31
N ILE A 300 37.50 -38.10 -68.62
CA ILE A 300 38.33 -38.72 -69.67
C ILE A 300 39.76 -38.18 -69.62
N PHE A 301 39.91 -36.86 -69.45
CA PHE A 301 41.22 -36.23 -69.30
C PHE A 301 41.99 -36.77 -68.09
N ILE A 302 41.35 -36.87 -66.92
CA ILE A 302 41.97 -37.43 -65.71
C ILE A 302 42.37 -38.89 -65.95
N GLN A 303 41.50 -39.70 -66.55
CA GLN A 303 41.81 -41.10 -66.88
C GLN A 303 43.01 -41.21 -67.83
N LYS A 304 43.07 -40.39 -68.88
CA LYS A 304 44.20 -40.35 -69.82
C LYS A 304 45.49 -39.94 -69.10
N MET A 305 45.43 -38.92 -68.25
CA MET A 305 46.59 -38.47 -67.47
C MET A 305 47.06 -39.52 -66.46
N MET A 306 46.15 -40.24 -65.81
CA MET A 306 46.50 -41.36 -64.92
C MET A 306 47.16 -42.50 -65.70
N LYS A 307 46.62 -42.89 -66.86
CA LYS A 307 47.23 -43.92 -67.73
C LYS A 307 48.65 -43.51 -68.15
N ASN A 308 48.81 -42.27 -68.61
CA ASN A 308 50.13 -41.75 -69.00
C ASN A 308 51.09 -41.71 -67.80
N ALA A 309 50.64 -41.28 -66.62
CA ALA A 309 51.47 -41.25 -65.41
C ALA A 309 51.91 -42.65 -64.98
N LEU A 310 51.03 -43.66 -65.10
CA LEU A 310 51.38 -45.06 -64.86
C LEU A 310 52.42 -45.56 -65.87
N PHE A 311 52.25 -45.25 -67.15
CA PHE A 311 53.21 -45.59 -68.19
C PHE A 311 54.60 -44.98 -67.94
N PHE A 312 54.68 -43.67 -67.68
CA PHE A 312 55.95 -43.01 -67.35
C PHE A 312 56.59 -43.57 -66.09
N LYS A 313 55.78 -43.90 -65.07
CA LYS A 313 56.28 -44.52 -63.84
C LYS A 313 56.90 -45.89 -64.13
N LEU A 314 56.23 -46.72 -64.93
CA LEU A 314 56.72 -48.04 -65.32
C LEU A 314 58.02 -47.94 -66.11
N SER A 315 58.02 -47.12 -67.18
CA SER A 315 59.20 -46.86 -68.01
C SER A 315 60.40 -46.34 -67.22
N LEU A 316 60.16 -45.45 -66.23
CA LEU A 316 61.22 -44.95 -65.36
C LEU A 316 61.84 -46.07 -64.51
N TYR A 317 61.04 -46.94 -63.92
CA TYR A 317 61.56 -48.05 -63.12
C TYR A 317 62.33 -49.06 -63.97
N GLU A 318 61.83 -49.39 -65.17
CA GLU A 318 62.55 -50.27 -66.11
C GLU A 318 63.90 -49.66 -66.51
N SER A 319 63.92 -48.37 -66.83
CA SER A 319 65.16 -47.66 -67.20
C SER A 319 66.17 -47.60 -66.07
N LEU A 320 65.71 -47.38 -64.82
CA LEU A 320 66.57 -47.38 -63.64
C LEU A 320 67.09 -48.79 -63.30
N LEU A 321 66.26 -49.81 -63.46
CA LEU A 321 66.65 -51.21 -63.26
C LEU A 321 67.70 -51.62 -64.30
N PHE A 322 67.54 -51.20 -65.55
CA PHE A 322 68.54 -51.41 -66.60
C PHE A 322 69.89 -50.77 -66.24
N ARG A 323 69.91 -49.51 -65.80
CA ARG A 323 71.14 -48.84 -65.33
C ARG A 323 71.75 -49.51 -64.10
N TRP A 324 70.93 -50.02 -63.19
CA TRP A 324 71.41 -50.78 -62.04
C TRP A 324 72.13 -52.06 -62.49
N ASN A 325 71.53 -52.82 -63.40
CA ASN A 325 72.15 -54.04 -63.95
C ASN A 325 73.47 -53.72 -64.67
N GLN A 326 73.51 -52.60 -65.41
CA GLN A 326 74.74 -52.14 -66.07
C GLN A 326 75.83 -51.75 -65.06
N ALA A 327 75.48 -51.07 -63.96
CA ALA A 327 76.43 -50.73 -62.91
C ALA A 327 76.94 -51.97 -62.14
N GLU A 328 76.06 -52.94 -61.88
CA GLU A 328 76.42 -54.23 -61.27
C GLU A 328 77.38 -55.03 -62.17
N TYR A 329 77.12 -55.05 -63.48
CA TYR A 329 78.00 -55.68 -64.46
C TYR A 329 79.39 -55.04 -64.47
N ASN A 330 79.46 -53.71 -64.51
CA ASN A 330 80.74 -52.99 -64.50
C ASN A 330 81.54 -53.21 -63.20
N LEU A 331 80.88 -53.33 -62.04
CA LEU A 331 81.53 -53.68 -60.78
C LEU A 331 82.09 -55.10 -60.75
N LEU A 332 81.50 -56.03 -61.51
CA LEU A 332 81.93 -57.42 -61.60
C LEU A 332 83.05 -57.62 -62.65
N GLU A 333 83.13 -56.74 -63.65
CA GLU A 333 84.17 -56.74 -64.68
C GLU A 333 85.46 -55.96 -64.30
N ASP A 334 85.51 -55.29 -63.15
CA ASP A 334 86.69 -54.51 -62.73
C ASP A 334 87.96 -55.40 -62.69
N PRO A 335 88.98 -55.13 -63.54
CA PRO A 335 90.06 -56.07 -63.84
C PRO A 335 91.27 -55.84 -62.92
N HIS A 336 91.16 -56.16 -61.63
CA HIS A 336 92.31 -56.06 -60.72
C HIS A 336 92.75 -57.35 -60.00
N GLU A 337 92.30 -58.53 -60.43
CA GLU A 337 93.04 -59.78 -60.17
C GLU A 337 93.16 -60.66 -61.43
N PRO A 338 94.39 -60.94 -61.94
CA PRO A 338 94.57 -61.89 -63.02
C PRO A 338 94.58 -63.31 -62.46
N LYS A 339 93.44 -64.00 -62.47
CA LYS A 339 93.40 -65.46 -62.20
C LYS A 339 92.98 -66.25 -63.43
N HIS A 340 94.02 -66.83 -64.03
CA HIS A 340 94.09 -68.06 -64.82
C HIS A 340 92.95 -68.41 -65.78
N ARG A 341 93.30 -68.30 -67.08
CA ARG A 341 92.73 -69.03 -68.21
C ARG A 341 92.44 -70.50 -67.87
N ARG A 342 91.16 -70.85 -67.76
CA ARG A 342 90.66 -72.15 -68.21
C ARG A 342 89.50 -71.94 -69.18
N ARG A 343 89.72 -72.38 -70.41
CA ARG A 343 88.71 -72.45 -71.48
C ARG A 343 87.49 -73.23 -70.98
N LYS A 344 86.34 -72.58 -70.93
CA LYS A 344 85.03 -73.21 -71.15
C LYS A 344 84.34 -72.43 -72.25
N THR A 345 84.44 -72.96 -73.47
CA THR A 345 83.57 -72.62 -74.59
C THR A 345 82.15 -73.08 -74.24
N VAL A 346 81.31 -72.15 -73.79
CA VAL A 346 79.86 -72.31 -73.81
C VAL A 346 79.30 -71.13 -74.61
N ASN A 347 78.53 -71.46 -75.64
CA ASN A 347 77.89 -70.59 -76.62
C ASN A 347 77.47 -69.20 -76.14
N ILE A 348 78.18 -68.16 -76.60
CA ILE A 348 77.89 -66.73 -76.35
C ILE A 348 76.91 -66.15 -77.40
N ARG A 349 76.37 -66.94 -78.34
CA ARG A 349 75.54 -66.41 -79.44
C ARG A 349 74.02 -66.46 -79.26
N TYR A 350 73.50 -67.07 -78.19
CA TYR A 350 72.04 -67.08 -77.91
C TYR A 350 71.62 -66.34 -76.62
N ALA A 351 72.55 -65.71 -75.92
CA ALA A 351 72.29 -64.94 -74.70
C ALA A 351 72.24 -63.41 -74.92
N LYS A 352 71.91 -62.96 -76.14
CA LYS A 352 71.84 -61.52 -76.46
C LYS A 352 70.42 -60.97 -76.66
N SER A 353 69.38 -61.80 -76.69
CA SER A 353 68.00 -61.32 -76.91
C SER A 353 66.98 -61.68 -75.83
N LYS A 354 67.31 -62.54 -74.85
CA LYS A 354 66.41 -62.90 -73.74
C LYS A 354 66.94 -62.63 -72.32
N THR A 355 68.18 -62.16 -72.19
CA THR A 355 68.93 -62.09 -70.91
C THR A 355 69.42 -60.69 -70.55
N LEU A 356 68.79 -59.62 -71.05
CA LEU A 356 69.02 -58.25 -70.55
C LEU A 356 68.25 -57.93 -69.26
N SER A 357 67.25 -58.75 -68.92
CA SER A 357 66.42 -58.59 -67.71
C SER A 357 66.82 -59.55 -66.56
N GLU A 358 67.41 -60.70 -66.88
CA GLU A 358 67.80 -61.75 -65.92
C GLU A 358 69.27 -62.20 -66.07
N GLY A 359 70.12 -61.35 -66.65
CA GLY A 359 71.56 -61.62 -66.77
C GLY A 359 72.28 -61.42 -65.44
N PHE A 360 73.00 -62.46 -64.98
CA PHE A 360 73.96 -62.48 -63.87
C PHE A 360 73.78 -61.37 -62.83
N SER A 361 72.74 -61.51 -62.00
CA SER A 361 72.59 -60.64 -60.85
C SER A 361 72.79 -61.40 -59.55
N THR A 362 73.62 -60.84 -58.69
CA THR A 362 73.81 -61.27 -57.31
C THR A 362 72.62 -60.90 -56.42
N ILE A 363 71.75 -59.99 -56.86
CA ILE A 363 70.64 -59.42 -56.09
C ILE A 363 69.30 -59.61 -56.84
N PRO A 364 68.28 -60.23 -56.23
CA PRO A 364 66.96 -60.38 -56.86
C PRO A 364 66.31 -59.05 -57.28
N ILE A 365 65.53 -59.06 -58.38
CA ILE A 365 64.91 -57.88 -58.99
C ILE A 365 64.01 -57.13 -57.99
N GLU A 366 63.27 -57.86 -57.15
CA GLU A 366 62.37 -57.31 -56.13
C GLU A 366 63.11 -56.48 -55.08
N ILE A 367 64.35 -56.86 -54.78
CA ILE A 367 65.23 -56.18 -53.82
C ILE A 367 65.86 -54.96 -54.49
N LYS A 368 66.33 -55.07 -55.74
CA LYS A 368 66.77 -53.90 -56.52
C LYS A 368 65.66 -52.84 -56.59
N MET A 369 64.46 -53.28 -56.92
CA MET A 369 63.27 -52.43 -56.98
C MET A 369 62.89 -51.85 -55.63
N TYR A 370 63.14 -52.55 -54.52
CA TYR A 370 62.96 -52.02 -53.17
C TYR A 370 63.86 -50.82 -52.90
N HIS A 371 65.17 -50.95 -53.12
CA HIS A 371 66.14 -49.87 -52.88
C HIS A 371 65.94 -48.69 -53.83
N ILE A 372 65.61 -48.94 -55.10
CA ILE A 372 65.23 -47.90 -56.07
C ILE A 372 63.95 -47.16 -55.62
N ARG A 373 62.92 -47.89 -55.16
CA ARG A 373 61.69 -47.26 -54.64
C ARG A 373 61.94 -46.46 -53.36
N LYS A 374 62.76 -46.98 -52.45
CA LYS A 374 63.11 -46.32 -51.17
C LYS A 374 63.81 -44.98 -51.43
N THR A 375 64.84 -44.99 -52.25
CA THR A 375 65.60 -43.77 -52.61
C THR A 375 64.76 -42.76 -53.39
N ILE A 376 63.90 -43.18 -54.32
CA ILE A 376 62.95 -42.27 -54.99
C ILE A 376 62.02 -41.62 -53.96
N ARG A 377 61.52 -42.38 -52.97
CA ARG A 377 60.66 -41.82 -51.92
C ARG A 377 61.41 -40.78 -51.09
N GLU A 378 62.66 -41.02 -50.72
CA GLU A 378 63.48 -40.08 -49.96
C GLU A 378 63.69 -38.76 -50.74
N ILE A 379 64.09 -38.85 -52.02
CA ILE A 379 64.27 -37.69 -52.91
C ILE A 379 62.96 -36.90 -53.04
N MET A 380 61.85 -37.60 -53.27
CA MET A 380 60.54 -36.95 -53.41
C MET A 380 60.04 -36.36 -52.09
N THR A 381 60.31 -37.00 -50.95
CA THR A 381 59.93 -36.48 -49.62
C THR A 381 60.67 -35.20 -49.31
N LYS A 382 61.98 -35.15 -49.59
CA LYS A 382 62.78 -33.93 -49.49
C LYS A 382 62.19 -32.80 -50.35
N TYR A 383 61.92 -33.10 -51.63
CA TYR A 383 61.29 -32.14 -52.53
C TYR A 383 59.92 -31.64 -52.05
N PHE A 384 59.07 -32.53 -51.52
CA PHE A 384 57.76 -32.13 -51.01
C PHE A 384 57.88 -31.26 -49.75
N ASN A 385 58.86 -31.52 -48.89
CA ASN A 385 59.17 -30.68 -47.75
C ASN A 385 59.65 -29.30 -48.21
N ASP A 386 60.56 -29.22 -49.18
CA ASP A 386 61.04 -27.97 -49.78
C ASP A 386 59.89 -27.16 -50.40
N LEU A 387 58.99 -27.83 -51.13
CA LEU A 387 57.77 -27.21 -51.66
C LEU A 387 56.84 -26.70 -50.57
N ARG A 388 56.72 -27.42 -49.45
CA ARG A 388 55.88 -27.01 -48.32
C ARG A 388 56.46 -25.75 -47.67
N HIS A 389 57.77 -25.73 -47.43
CA HIS A 389 58.47 -24.55 -46.91
C HIS A 389 58.32 -23.36 -47.86
N TYR A 390 58.52 -23.57 -49.16
CA TYR A 390 58.28 -22.57 -50.19
C TYR A 390 56.85 -22.01 -50.13
N ARG A 391 55.81 -22.86 -50.07
CA ARG A 391 54.41 -22.40 -50.00
C ARG A 391 54.14 -21.56 -48.76
N ILE A 392 54.72 -21.92 -47.62
CA ILE A 392 54.57 -21.17 -46.37
C ILE A 392 55.23 -19.79 -46.51
N GLN A 393 56.49 -19.75 -46.97
CA GLN A 393 57.22 -18.50 -47.18
C GLN A 393 56.52 -17.60 -48.21
N PHE A 394 56.10 -18.16 -49.35
CA PHE A 394 55.37 -17.45 -50.39
C PHE A 394 54.06 -16.85 -49.86
N ASN A 395 53.27 -17.61 -49.09
CA ASN A 395 52.03 -17.11 -48.52
C ASN A 395 52.26 -16.02 -47.46
N ASN A 396 53.33 -16.12 -46.68
CA ASN A 396 53.71 -15.11 -45.71
C ASN A 396 54.11 -13.81 -46.42
N ILE A 397 54.98 -13.89 -47.43
CA ILE A 397 55.42 -12.75 -48.25
C ILE A 397 54.24 -12.13 -49.01
N LYS A 398 53.34 -12.96 -49.57
CA LYS A 398 52.12 -12.47 -50.22
C LYS A 398 51.21 -11.71 -49.25
N ARG A 399 51.10 -12.16 -48.00
CA ARG A 399 50.32 -11.48 -46.95
C ARG A 399 50.98 -10.17 -46.52
N THR A 400 52.29 -10.15 -46.30
CA THR A 400 53.03 -8.93 -45.93
C THR A 400 53.00 -7.90 -47.06
N ASN A 401 53.26 -8.30 -48.30
CA ASN A 401 53.17 -7.42 -49.48
C ASN A 401 51.74 -6.90 -49.68
N LYS A 402 50.71 -7.73 -49.45
CA LYS A 402 49.32 -7.26 -49.48
C LYS A 402 49.05 -6.21 -48.40
N LYS A 403 49.59 -6.36 -47.17
CA LYS A 403 49.44 -5.37 -46.08
C LYS A 403 50.20 -4.07 -46.38
N ASN A 404 51.44 -4.18 -46.84
CA ASN A 404 52.29 -3.03 -47.16
C ASN A 404 51.71 -2.19 -48.30
N ARG A 405 51.01 -2.81 -49.27
CA ARG A 405 50.30 -2.10 -50.35
C ARG A 405 49.20 -1.14 -49.88
N TRP A 406 48.67 -1.29 -48.66
CA TRP A 406 47.67 -0.36 -48.09
C TRP A 406 48.28 0.78 -47.28
N ILE A 407 49.60 0.78 -47.08
CA ILE A 407 50.32 1.82 -46.33
C ILE A 407 51.05 2.67 -47.37
N LEU A 408 50.57 3.90 -47.60
CA LEU A 408 51.28 4.89 -48.42
C LEU A 408 52.71 5.10 -47.86
N ASN A 409 53.71 5.15 -48.75
CA ASN A 409 55.14 5.38 -48.48
C ASN A 409 55.99 4.18 -47.98
N LYS A 410 55.56 2.92 -48.19
CA LYS A 410 56.44 1.74 -47.99
C LYS A 410 56.59 0.92 -49.28
N ASP A 411 57.55 1.31 -50.11
CA ASP A 411 57.90 0.60 -51.36
C ASP A 411 58.77 -0.65 -51.14
N ILE A 412 58.93 -1.11 -49.90
CA ILE A 412 59.67 -2.33 -49.59
C ILE A 412 58.77 -3.54 -49.89
N ILE A 413 58.67 -3.91 -51.16
CA ILE A 413 58.09 -5.17 -51.62
C ILE A 413 59.15 -6.25 -51.43
N SER A 414 58.87 -7.24 -50.58
CA SER A 414 59.77 -8.38 -50.44
C SER A 414 59.67 -9.27 -51.67
N ASP A 415 60.83 -9.64 -52.22
CA ASP A 415 60.90 -10.56 -53.36
C ASP A 415 60.34 -11.93 -53.01
N TYR A 416 59.70 -12.56 -54.00
CA TYR A 416 59.18 -13.90 -53.83
C TYR A 416 60.32 -14.92 -53.92
N PRO A 417 60.30 -15.97 -53.08
CA PRO A 417 61.30 -17.03 -53.16
C PRO A 417 61.21 -17.73 -54.52
N VAL A 418 62.32 -18.31 -54.97
CA VAL A 418 62.36 -19.15 -56.17
C VAL A 418 61.66 -20.48 -55.87
N ARG A 419 60.80 -20.93 -56.80
CA ARG A 419 60.09 -22.19 -56.64
C ARG A 419 61.06 -23.35 -56.84
N PRO A 420 61.12 -24.34 -55.92
CA PRO A 420 61.98 -25.50 -56.10
C PRO A 420 61.53 -26.30 -57.33
N GLU A 421 62.49 -26.62 -58.19
CA GLU A 421 62.27 -27.40 -59.40
C GLU A 421 62.07 -28.87 -59.07
N LYS A 422 61.23 -29.54 -59.87
CA LYS A 422 60.94 -30.96 -59.67
C LYS A 422 62.21 -31.77 -60.00
N PRO A 423 62.73 -32.60 -59.07
CA PRO A 423 63.93 -33.37 -59.33
C PRO A 423 63.69 -34.36 -60.47
N ASN A 424 64.62 -34.40 -61.43
CA ASN A 424 64.61 -35.42 -62.46
C ASN A 424 65.13 -36.73 -61.86
N LEU A 425 64.20 -37.62 -61.53
CA LEU A 425 64.50 -38.89 -60.88
C LEU A 425 65.51 -39.72 -61.68
N TYR A 426 65.43 -39.78 -63.00
CA TYR A 426 66.38 -40.55 -63.80
C TYR A 426 67.82 -39.99 -63.73
N LYS A 427 67.97 -38.66 -63.78
CA LYS A 427 69.28 -37.99 -63.64
C LYS A 427 69.86 -38.10 -62.22
N SER A 428 69.01 -38.22 -61.21
CA SER A 428 69.43 -38.27 -59.81
C SER A 428 70.10 -39.59 -59.39
N PHE A 429 70.04 -40.62 -60.24
CA PHE A 429 70.76 -41.88 -60.08
C PHE A 429 72.03 -41.86 -60.95
N THR A 430 73.09 -41.27 -60.40
CA THR A 430 74.45 -41.34 -60.96
C THR A 430 75.04 -42.74 -60.77
N ALA A 431 76.10 -43.06 -61.51
CA ALA A 431 76.79 -44.35 -61.40
C ALA A 431 77.24 -44.62 -59.96
N ASP A 432 77.89 -43.65 -59.31
CA ASP A 432 78.36 -43.77 -57.91
C ASP A 432 77.22 -44.05 -56.93
N LYS A 433 76.06 -43.41 -57.16
CA LYS A 433 74.89 -43.61 -56.32
C LYS A 433 74.32 -45.01 -56.52
N LEU A 434 74.31 -45.54 -57.75
CA LEU A 434 73.92 -46.92 -58.01
C LEU A 434 74.89 -47.91 -57.35
N ILE A 435 76.21 -47.67 -57.45
CA ILE A 435 77.23 -48.47 -56.77
C ILE A 435 77.02 -48.49 -55.25
N SER A 436 76.77 -47.32 -54.64
CA SER A 436 76.48 -47.23 -53.20
C SER A 436 75.24 -48.04 -52.80
N LEU A 437 74.21 -48.07 -53.66
CA LEU A 437 72.97 -48.80 -53.41
C LEU A 437 73.15 -50.31 -53.62
N ILE A 438 74.00 -50.72 -54.55
CA ILE A 438 74.41 -52.12 -54.74
C ILE A 438 75.13 -52.62 -53.49
N ASN A 439 76.12 -51.86 -53.00
CA ASN A 439 76.86 -52.22 -51.79
C ASN A 439 75.95 -52.27 -50.55
N ALA A 440 75.04 -51.30 -50.39
CA ALA A 440 74.04 -51.31 -49.32
C ALA A 440 73.10 -52.54 -49.42
N ALA A 441 72.67 -52.89 -50.63
CA ALA A 441 71.82 -54.06 -50.84
C ALA A 441 72.56 -55.37 -50.52
N LEU A 442 73.85 -55.47 -50.84
CA LEU A 442 74.70 -56.63 -50.49
C LEU A 442 74.95 -56.75 -48.99
N GLN A 443 75.12 -55.62 -48.29
CA GLN A 443 75.21 -55.60 -46.82
C GLN A 443 73.89 -56.02 -46.16
N ASP A 444 72.75 -55.66 -46.74
CA ASP A 444 71.41 -56.00 -46.26
C ASP A 444 70.98 -57.46 -46.57
N ARG A 445 71.89 -58.34 -47.01
CA ARG A 445 71.56 -59.69 -47.49
C ARG A 445 70.81 -60.56 -46.48
N SER A 446 71.10 -60.43 -45.19
CA SER A 446 70.38 -61.13 -44.11
C SER A 446 68.91 -60.72 -44.00
N ASN A 447 68.55 -59.51 -44.44
CA ASN A 447 67.21 -58.93 -44.33
C ASN A 447 66.34 -59.12 -45.58
N TRP A 448 66.87 -59.74 -46.62
CA TRP A 448 66.19 -59.91 -47.91
C TRP A 448 64.88 -60.72 -47.79
N SER A 449 64.87 -61.78 -46.99
CA SER A 449 63.68 -62.61 -46.76
C SER A 449 62.52 -61.81 -46.17
N VAL A 450 62.80 -60.93 -45.22
CA VAL A 450 61.81 -60.04 -44.58
C VAL A 450 61.26 -59.01 -45.57
N VAL A 451 62.13 -58.42 -46.40
CA VAL A 451 61.72 -57.46 -47.43
C VAL A 451 60.80 -58.13 -48.46
N LEU A 452 61.16 -59.34 -48.93
CA LEU A 452 60.36 -60.10 -49.90
C LEU A 452 58.99 -60.48 -49.32
N GLN A 453 58.92 -60.98 -48.09
CA GLN A 453 57.66 -61.30 -47.41
C GLN A 453 56.78 -60.06 -47.22
N ASN A 454 57.38 -58.90 -46.89
CA ASN A 454 56.65 -57.65 -46.73
C ASN A 454 56.08 -57.14 -48.07
N GLN A 455 56.81 -57.29 -49.18
CA GLN A 455 56.29 -56.97 -50.50
C GLN A 455 55.11 -57.88 -50.87
N GLN A 456 55.22 -59.20 -50.65
CA GLN A 456 54.13 -60.14 -50.89
C GLN A 456 52.87 -59.81 -50.05
N LYS A 457 53.02 -59.42 -48.78
CA LYS A 457 51.91 -58.95 -47.92
C LYS A 457 51.24 -57.67 -48.44
N ILE A 458 52.00 -56.76 -49.05
CA ILE A 458 51.43 -55.53 -49.64
C ILE A 458 50.59 -55.87 -50.88
N PHE A 459 51.05 -56.80 -51.72
CA PHE A 459 50.30 -57.27 -52.89
C PHE A 459 49.05 -58.09 -52.51
N SER A 460 49.09 -58.88 -51.45
CA SER A 460 47.91 -59.66 -51.00
C SER A 460 46.84 -58.79 -50.33
N ARG A 461 47.21 -57.68 -49.66
CA ARG A 461 46.24 -56.74 -49.06
C ARG A 461 45.49 -55.89 -50.09
N SER A 462 46.08 -55.58 -51.24
CA SER A 462 45.40 -54.83 -52.30
C SER A 462 44.42 -55.68 -53.12
N TYR A 463 44.57 -57.01 -53.09
CA TYR A 463 43.69 -57.99 -53.72
C TYR A 463 42.70 -58.57 -52.70
N ARG A 464 41.93 -57.72 -52.00
CA ARG A 464 40.67 -58.20 -51.41
C ARG A 464 39.68 -58.37 -52.56
N PRO A 465 39.22 -59.59 -52.90
CA PRO A 465 38.12 -59.73 -53.82
C PRO A 465 36.95 -58.96 -53.22
N ARG A 466 36.48 -57.91 -53.91
CA ARG A 466 35.16 -57.37 -53.65
C ARG A 466 34.19 -58.50 -54.00
N SER A 467 33.78 -59.28 -53.01
CA SER A 467 32.57 -60.09 -53.12
C SER A 467 31.47 -59.11 -53.53
N ARG A 468 31.03 -59.23 -54.78
CA ARG A 468 29.82 -58.58 -55.25
C ARG A 468 28.70 -59.23 -54.44
N LEU A 469 28.18 -58.51 -53.45
CA LEU A 469 26.83 -58.74 -52.96
C LEU A 469 25.92 -58.39 -54.15
N LEU A 470 25.40 -59.44 -54.79
CA LEU A 470 24.20 -59.38 -55.62
C LEU A 470 22.99 -59.21 -54.71
#